data_AF-A0A8T4SSY9-F1
#
_entry.id   AF-A0A8T4SSY9-F1
#
_cell.length_a   1.000
_cell.length_b   1.000
_cell.length_c   1.000
_cell.angle_alpha   90.00
_cell.angle_beta   90.00
_cell.angle_gamma   90.00
#
_symmetry.space_group_name_H-M   'P 1'
#
loop_
_entity.id
_entity.type
_entity.pdbx_description
1 polymer ?
#
loop_
_entity_poly.entity_id
_entity_poly.type
_entity_poly.pdbx_seq_one_letter_code
_entity_poly.pdbx_strand_id
1 'polypeptide(L)' 'MATKTISITEEAYERLSTKKLGRESFSQVINRITNKTSFLEFAGLLNASESESINKRIKENRMLSKKIIGERKL' A
#
# COMPACT_ATOMS: atom_id res chain seq x y z
N MET A 1 9.19 17.60 17.52
CA MET A 1 9.48 16.17 17.25
C MET A 1 10.95 16.04 16.93
N ALA A 2 11.64 15.02 17.44
CA ALA A 2 13.01 14.75 17.03
C ALA A 2 13.03 14.36 15.55
N THR A 3 13.88 15.01 14.76
CA THR A 3 14.09 14.69 13.35
C THR A 3 15.33 13.81 13.20
N LYS A 4 15.24 12.77 12.38
CA LYS A 4 16.39 11.99 11.94
C LYS A 4 16.51 12.14 10.42
N THR A 5 17.72 12.41 9.95
CA THR A 5 18.04 12.50 8.53
C THR A 5 18.59 11.15 8.07
N ILE A 6 18.06 10.64 6.96
CA ILE A 6 18.56 9.45 6.29
C ILE A 6 18.88 9.79 4.85
N SER A 7 19.94 9.20 4.31
CA SER A 7 20.22 9.22 2.88
C SER A 7 19.54 8.04 2.21
N ILE A 8 18.92 8.27 1.07
CA ILE A 8 18.30 7.23 0.24
C ILE A 8 18.81 7.37 -1.19
N THR A 9 18.66 6.33 -1.99
CA THR A 9 18.98 6.42 -3.43
C THR A 9 18.00 7.35 -4.13
N GLU A 10 18.42 7.94 -5.24
CA GLU A 10 17.56 8.79 -6.07
C GLU A 10 16.30 8.04 -6.53
N GLU A 11 16.47 6.78 -6.95
CA GLU A 11 15.33 5.93 -7.33
C GLU A 11 14.33 5.75 -6.17
N ALA A 12 14.81 5.57 -4.94
CA ALA A 12 13.94 5.44 -3.78
C ALA A 12 13.22 6.76 -3.46
N TYR A 13 13.90 7.90 -3.64
CA TYR A 13 13.29 9.21 -3.50
C TYR A 13 12.17 9.42 -4.52
N GLU A 14 12.40 9.11 -5.79
CA GLU A 14 11.38 9.24 -6.84
C GLU A 14 10.18 8.31 -6.63
N ARG A 15 10.44 7.08 -6.18
CA ARG A 15 9.36 6.17 -5.80
C ARG A 15 8.54 6.68 -4.63
N LEU A 16 9.15 7.43 -3.71
CA LEU A 16 8.45 8.06 -2.59
C LEU A 16 7.71 9.33 -3.01
N SER A 17 8.29 10.13 -3.92
CA SER A 17 7.71 11.37 -4.44
C SER A 17 6.40 11.10 -5.20
N THR A 18 6.37 10.07 -6.04
CA THR A 18 5.20 9.64 -6.81
C THR A 18 4.04 9.13 -5.93
N LYS A 19 4.31 8.77 -4.68
CA LYS A 19 3.31 8.32 -3.72
C LYS A 19 2.66 9.47 -2.97
N LYS A 20 3.16 10.71 -3.12
CA LYS A 20 2.71 11.90 -2.40
C LYS A 20 1.30 12.33 -2.82
N LEU A 21 0.42 12.55 -1.85
CA LEU A 21 -0.95 13.02 -2.03
C LEU A 21 -1.08 14.49 -1.61
N GLY A 22 -1.40 15.37 -2.56
CA GLY A 22 -1.64 16.79 -2.32
C GLY A 22 -0.46 17.48 -1.62
N ARG A 23 -0.72 18.04 -0.43
CA ARG A 23 0.27 18.76 0.39
C ARG A 23 0.87 17.93 1.54
N GLU A 24 0.81 16.60 1.47
CA GLU A 24 1.34 15.75 2.56
C GLU A 24 2.87 15.83 2.69
N SER A 25 3.42 15.67 3.89
CA SER A 25 4.87 15.60 4.10
C SER A 25 5.44 14.22 3.78
N PHE A 26 6.75 14.11 3.52
CA PHE A 26 7.38 12.80 3.32
C PHE A 26 7.24 11.89 4.54
N SER A 27 7.29 12.44 5.76
CA SER A 27 7.01 11.68 6.97
C SER A 27 5.60 11.11 7.01
N GLN A 28 4.60 11.86 6.51
CA GLN A 28 3.22 11.36 6.39
C GLN A 28 3.10 10.27 5.34
N VAL A 29 3.77 10.40 4.18
CA VAL A 29 3.83 9.35 3.15
C VAL A 29 4.39 8.06 3.74
N ILE A 30 5.56 8.17 4.39
CA ILE A 30 6.25 7.02 5.00
C ILE A 30 5.31 6.37 5.99
N ASN A 31 4.79 7.14 6.97
CA ASN A 31 3.89 6.60 7.98
C ASN A 31 2.65 5.96 7.36
N ARG A 32 2.05 6.52 6.30
CA ARG A 32 0.88 5.96 5.62
C ARG A 32 1.18 4.64 4.90
N ILE A 33 2.34 4.55 4.24
CA ILE A 33 2.77 3.33 3.53
C ILE A 33 3.22 2.25 4.52
N THR A 34 3.91 2.65 5.59
CA THR A 34 4.45 1.75 6.60
C THR A 34 3.48 1.49 7.75
N ASN A 35 2.30 2.14 7.75
CA ASN A 35 1.22 1.81 8.69
C ASN A 35 0.69 0.42 8.34
N LYS A 36 1.42 -0.59 8.80
CA LYS A 36 0.87 -1.90 9.06
C LYS A 36 0.04 -1.75 10.33
N THR A 37 -1.15 -1.14 10.23
CA THR A 37 -2.21 -1.60 11.13
C THR A 37 -2.32 -3.07 10.80
N SER A 38 -1.83 -3.90 11.71
CA SER A 38 -1.76 -5.33 11.47
C SER A 38 -3.19 -5.75 11.15
N PHE A 39 -3.43 -6.43 10.03
CA PHE A 39 -4.78 -6.97 9.76
C PHE A 39 -5.28 -7.86 10.92
N LEU A 40 -4.35 -8.38 11.72
CA LEU A 40 -4.63 -9.07 12.98
C LEU A 40 -5.27 -8.18 14.05
N GLU A 41 -5.00 -6.87 14.09
CA GLU A 41 -5.72 -5.93 14.97
C GLU A 41 -7.18 -5.74 14.54
N PHE A 42 -7.54 -6.10 13.30
CA PHE A 42 -8.92 -6.15 12.81
C PHE A 42 -9.56 -7.54 12.91
N ALA A 43 -8.82 -8.56 13.40
CA ALA A 43 -9.34 -9.92 13.52
C ALA A 43 -10.49 -9.95 14.54
N GLY A 44 -11.69 -10.29 14.05
CA GLY A 44 -12.92 -10.37 14.87
C GLY A 44 -13.92 -9.22 14.66
N LEU A 45 -13.56 -8.18 13.91
CA LEU A 45 -14.48 -7.06 13.60
C LEU A 45 -15.35 -7.29 12.36
N LEU A 46 -14.96 -8.23 11.49
CA LEU A 46 -15.65 -8.49 10.22
C LEU A 46 -16.61 -9.67 10.36
N ASN A 47 -17.85 -9.48 9.92
CA ASN A 47 -18.78 -10.59 9.78
C ASN A 47 -18.45 -11.46 8.54
N ALA A 48 -19.03 -12.64 8.45
CA ALA A 48 -18.72 -13.61 7.39
C ALA A 48 -18.94 -13.05 5.97
N SER A 49 -20.00 -12.26 5.77
CA SER A 49 -20.34 -11.66 4.48
C SER A 49 -19.35 -10.58 4.07
N GLU A 50 -18.95 -9.72 5.00
CA GLU A 50 -17.93 -8.70 4.77
C GLU A 50 -16.58 -9.32 4.43
N SER A 51 -16.19 -10.38 5.16
CA SER A 51 -14.97 -11.14 4.90
C SER A 51 -14.95 -11.76 3.50
N GLU A 52 -16.08 -12.31 3.06
CA GLU A 52 -16.21 -12.89 1.71
C GLU A 52 -16.11 -11.80 0.63
N SER A 53 -16.74 -10.64 0.85
CA SER A 53 -16.68 -9.50 -0.08
C SER A 53 -15.25 -8.97 -0.26
N ILE A 54 -14.49 -8.88 0.83
CA ILE A 54 -13.09 -8.43 0.81
C ILE A 54 -12.23 -9.46 0.09
N ASN A 55 -12.41 -10.75 0.38
CA ASN A 55 -11.69 -11.84 -0.30
C ASN A 55 -11.94 -11.85 -1.81
N LYS A 56 -13.19 -11.61 -2.23
CA LYS A 56 -13.56 -11.52 -3.63
C LYS A 56 -12.81 -10.37 -4.32
N ARG A 57 -12.85 -9.17 -3.73
CA ARG A 57 -12.13 -8.00 -4.26
C ARG A 57 -10.62 -8.20 -4.32
N ILE A 58 -10.01 -8.85 -3.32
CA ILE A 58 -8.57 -9.18 -3.33
C ILE A 58 -8.25 -10.14 -4.48
N LYS A 59 -9.06 -11.18 -4.68
CA LYS A 59 -8.89 -12.13 -5.79
C LYS A 59 -8.99 -11.42 -7.15
N GLU A 60 -10.00 -10.58 -7.34
CA GLU A 60 -10.17 -9.80 -8.56
C GLU A 60 -8.97 -8.90 -8.85
N ASN A 61 -8.46 -8.18 -7.84
CA ASN A 61 -7.28 -7.32 -7.98
C ASN A 61 -6.02 -8.11 -8.37
N ARG A 62 -5.83 -9.30 -7.78
CA ARG A 62 -4.71 -10.19 -8.13
C ARG A 62 -4.82 -10.71 -9.57
N MET A 63 -6.03 -11.04 -10.02
CA MET A 63 -6.29 -11.47 -11.40
C MET A 63 -5.98 -10.34 -12.39
N LEU A 64 -6.45 -9.12 -12.11
CA LEU A 64 -6.15 -7.93 -12.90
C LEU A 64 -4.64 -7.66 -12.96
N SER A 65 -3.95 -7.71 -11.82
CA SER A 65 -2.51 -7.53 -11.75
C SER A 65 -1.76 -8.57 -12.59
N LYS A 66 -2.16 -9.86 -12.52
CA LYS A 66 -1.59 -10.92 -13.34
C LYS A 66 -1.86 -10.70 -14.83
N LYS A 67 -3.06 -10.26 -15.20
CA LYS A 67 -3.44 -9.97 -16.58
C LYS A 67 -2.58 -8.84 -17.16
N ILE A 68 -2.44 -7.74 -16.44
CA ILE A 68 -1.60 -6.59 -16.83
C ILE A 68 -0.13 -7.02 -16.99
N ILE A 69 0.39 -7.86 -16.09
CA ILE A 69 1.77 -8.34 -16.18
C ILE A 69 1.94 -9.32 -17.35
N GLY A 70 0.94 -10.14 -17.65
CA GLY A 70 0.95 -11.05 -18.80
C GLY A 70 0.88 -10.32 -20.14
N GLU A 71 0.01 -9.31 -20.25
CA GLU A 71 -0.13 -8.47 -21.45
C GLU A 71 1.11 -7.61 -21.72
N ARG A 72 1.90 -7.25 -20.70
CA ARG A 72 3.17 -6.54 -20.87
C ARG A 72 4.36 -7.44 -21.28
N LYS A 73 4.19 -8.76 -21.25
CA LYS A 73 5.24 -9.74 -21.61
C LYS A 73 5.07 -10.33 -23.03
N LEU A 74 4.01 -9.95 -23.74
CA LEU A 74 3.75 -10.24 -25.15
C LEU A 74 4.05 -8.98 -25.98
#